data_AF-A0A1F3EU91-F1
#
_entry.id   AF-A0A1F3EU91-F1
#
_cell.length_a   1.000
_cell.length_b   1.000
_cell.length_c   1.000
_cell.angle_alpha   90.00
_cell.angle_beta   90.00
_cell.angle_gamma   90.00
#
_symmetry.space_group_name_H-M   'P 1'
#
loop_
_entity.id
_entity.type
_entity.pdbx_description
1 polymer ?
#
loop_
_entity_poly.entity_id
_entity_poly.type
_entity_poly.pdbx_seq_one_letter_code
_entity_poly.pdbx_strand_id
1 'polypeptide(L)'
;MKNKLRNIAYIIGLVIMISGGCKEIDPVIEELSFDRVFTPVNLTAMIRNKTTVELNWNVRGDADHYVVELSEDSLKFTSIIKTVEVAPNQLPVSILLDGQTRYSARVKGVSNNNIQESKMMMVTFKTDAENIFLPLDGADIGATTVTIKWPAGSDVTNFVISEGNVVRNITPQEIAAGVATITGLAGETNYTVRMMKGTKQRGSVTFKTLIDLGGATAVYPENDLSAVISAAKAGDVLVLFPGDYLAYAGKITLNKSISVKGLYPHNKPVLHIQFVLEDGVQEVEIRDVEMNGIYIDPLTTLEAKLDHAFQYMTGGAAYGNLKVIGCNIHDYSKSLFSASSIASSVTSIVLDNSIVTNVLTDAADFIDFRTSFLESILLKNSTFNNCAPARDFIRLDDASATYPGKVSKVVIDHCTLYKVSNNASRRLLYVRFKTNTLSVTNTLIAETIGYYTNQSSSAQPECSMNNYFNAPGFITGGSIISGAKFDNSGNYTLLDPGFANAANSDFTLSNQTLIDNNVGDPRWKP
;
A
#
# COMPACT_ATOMS: atom_id res chain seq x y z
N MET A 1 58.54 -0.38 74.99
CA MET A 1 58.57 0.49 76.18
C MET A 1 58.91 1.91 75.74
N LYS A 2 58.06 2.87 76.11
CA LYS A 2 58.37 4.28 76.42
C LYS A 2 59.43 5.03 75.60
N ASN A 3 58.95 6.15 75.04
CA ASN A 3 59.56 7.47 75.12
C ASN A 3 60.74 7.76 74.17
N LYS A 4 60.54 8.76 73.32
CA LYS A 4 61.13 10.11 73.45
C LYS A 4 62.64 10.13 73.23
N LEU A 5 62.98 10.76 72.10
CA LEU A 5 63.83 11.94 71.98
C LEU A 5 65.31 11.82 72.38
N ARG A 6 66.08 12.60 71.60
CA ARG A 6 67.28 13.36 72.00
C ARG A 6 68.57 12.53 72.05
N ASN A 7 69.69 12.94 71.46
CA ASN A 7 70.21 14.25 71.08
C ASN A 7 71.19 14.01 69.90
N ILE A 8 71.17 14.74 68.78
CA ILE A 8 71.54 16.16 68.60
C ILE A 8 73.02 16.45 68.91
N ALA A 9 73.66 16.98 67.86
CA ALA A 9 74.94 17.68 67.76
C ALA A 9 76.18 16.75 67.68
N TYR A 10 77.07 16.83 66.69
CA TYR A 10 77.53 17.94 65.85
C TYR A 10 77.91 17.37 64.47
N ILE A 11 77.85 18.11 63.36
CA ILE A 11 78.98 18.94 62.89
C ILE A 11 78.46 19.95 61.86
N ILE A 12 78.82 21.20 62.13
CA ILE A 12 78.66 22.38 61.29
C ILE A 12 79.87 22.46 60.36
N GLY A 13 79.65 22.65 59.06
CA GLY A 13 80.69 23.04 58.10
C GLY A 13 80.24 22.89 56.64
N LEU A 14 80.20 24.00 55.88
CA LEU A 14 79.73 24.17 54.48
C LEU A 14 78.20 24.05 54.32
N VAL A 15 77.42 25.04 53.86
CA VAL A 15 77.64 26.13 52.90
C VAL A 15 76.72 27.32 53.27
N ILE A 16 77.30 28.51 53.45
CA ILE A 16 76.60 29.79 53.38
C ILE A 16 76.84 30.35 51.99
N MET A 17 75.78 30.61 51.23
CA MET A 17 75.60 31.71 50.26
C MET A 17 74.37 31.39 49.41
N ILE A 18 73.26 32.08 49.67
CA ILE A 18 72.36 32.70 48.69
C ILE A 18 71.39 33.57 49.51
N SER A 19 71.56 34.88 49.39
CA SER A 19 70.59 35.90 49.80
C SER A 19 69.82 36.37 48.57
N GLY A 20 68.52 36.65 48.76
CA GLY A 20 67.78 37.63 47.97
C GLY A 20 67.18 37.16 46.64
N GLY A 21 65.91 36.76 46.66
CA GLY A 21 65.11 36.62 45.45
C GLY A 21 63.83 35.81 45.69
N CYS A 22 62.89 36.33 46.50
CA CYS A 22 61.50 35.89 46.44
C CYS A 22 60.99 36.10 45.01
N LYS A 23 60.80 35.01 44.27
CA LYS A 23 59.77 34.98 43.23
C LYS A 23 58.52 34.44 43.90
N GLU A 24 57.49 35.28 43.97
CA GLU A 24 56.13 34.83 44.25
C GLU A 24 55.83 33.64 43.34
N ILE A 25 55.48 32.51 43.94
CA ILE A 25 54.89 31.38 43.24
C ILE A 25 53.43 31.77 43.11
N ASP A 26 52.91 31.85 41.88
CA ASP A 26 51.48 32.08 41.64
C ASP A 26 50.66 31.12 42.52
N PRO A 27 49.63 31.59 43.24
CA PRO A 27 48.80 30.72 44.05
C PRO A 27 48.21 29.62 43.16
N VAL A 28 48.30 28.38 43.62
CA VAL A 28 47.62 27.24 42.99
C VAL A 28 46.13 27.56 42.98
N ILE A 29 45.51 27.53 41.79
CA ILE A 29 44.06 27.67 41.65
C ILE A 29 43.44 26.43 42.30
N GLU A 30 43.00 26.56 43.57
CA GLU A 30 42.37 25.45 44.30
C GLU A 30 40.91 25.22 43.85
N GLU A 31 40.26 26.23 43.28
CA GLU A 31 38.90 26.11 42.72
C GLU A 31 38.76 26.87 41.40
N LEU A 32 38.36 26.15 40.35
CA LEU A 32 37.92 26.73 39.07
C LEU A 32 36.50 27.28 39.25
N SER A 33 36.39 28.58 39.54
CA SER A 33 35.09 29.27 39.52
C SER A 33 34.83 29.85 38.13
N PHE A 34 33.65 29.56 37.60
CA PHE A 34 33.18 30.10 36.33
C PHE A 34 32.04 31.09 36.61
N ASP A 35 32.06 32.23 35.92
CA ASP A 35 31.02 33.25 36.02
C ASP A 35 29.73 32.88 35.26
N ARG A 36 29.75 31.75 34.54
CA ARG A 36 28.69 31.28 33.65
C ARG A 36 28.58 29.76 33.62
N VAL A 37 27.35 29.27 33.50
CA VAL A 37 27.04 27.87 33.19
C VAL A 37 27.60 27.47 31.81
N PHE A 38 28.22 26.30 31.70
CA PHE A 38 28.68 25.77 30.42
C PHE A 38 27.51 25.51 29.46
N THR A 39 27.74 25.81 28.18
CA THR A 39 26.70 25.60 27.14
C THR A 39 26.44 24.11 26.97
N PRO A 40 25.18 23.64 26.98
CA PRO A 40 24.84 22.27 26.62
C PRO A 40 25.41 21.91 25.24
N VAL A 41 25.87 20.67 25.06
CA VAL A 41 26.41 20.18 23.78
C VAL A 41 25.64 18.95 23.32
N ASN A 42 25.78 18.63 22.03
CA ASN A 42 25.09 17.51 21.39
C ASN A 42 23.55 17.60 21.48
N LEU A 43 23.00 18.80 21.26
CA LEU A 43 21.56 18.96 21.14
C LEU A 43 21.06 18.21 19.90
N THR A 44 20.21 17.20 20.11
CA THR A 44 19.56 16.45 19.05
C THR A 44 18.05 16.65 19.12
N ALA A 45 17.40 16.53 17.96
CA ALA A 45 15.95 16.55 17.82
C ALA A 45 15.52 15.36 16.98
N MET A 46 14.63 14.53 17.52
CA MET A 46 14.12 13.34 16.84
C MET A 46 12.61 13.34 16.89
N ILE A 47 11.97 13.17 15.73
CA ILE A 47 10.52 13.13 15.65
C ILE A 47 10.02 11.74 16.04
N ARG A 48 9.09 11.73 17.00
CA ARG A 48 8.35 10.57 17.48
C ARG A 48 6.87 10.78 17.16
N ASN A 49 6.20 9.70 16.75
CA ASN A 49 4.76 9.70 16.49
C ASN A 49 4.29 10.86 15.60
N LYS A 50 5.13 11.26 14.61
CA LYS A 50 4.91 12.34 13.63
C LYS A 50 4.94 13.76 14.18
N THR A 51 4.42 14.02 15.39
CA THR A 51 4.20 15.38 15.92
C THR A 51 4.89 15.67 17.24
N THR A 52 5.57 14.69 17.84
CA THR A 52 6.32 14.89 19.09
C THR A 52 7.79 15.02 18.78
N VAL A 53 8.43 16.11 19.20
CA VAL A 53 9.90 16.18 19.19
C VAL A 53 10.44 15.66 20.51
N GLU A 54 11.35 14.70 20.42
CA GLU A 54 12.20 14.24 21.52
C GLU A 54 13.53 15.00 21.41
N LEU A 55 13.80 15.87 22.40
CA LEU A 55 15.04 16.64 22.48
C LEU A 55 15.96 16.01 23.52
N ASN A 56 17.24 15.91 23.18
CA ASN A 56 18.26 15.41 24.10
C ASN A 56 19.56 16.23 23.99
N TRP A 57 20.33 16.29 25.06
CA TRP A 57 21.65 16.94 25.10
C TRP A 57 22.49 16.40 26.25
N ASN A 58 23.79 16.72 26.24
CA ASN A 58 24.68 16.37 27.34
C ASN A 58 24.44 17.31 28.53
N VAL A 59 24.09 16.73 29.68
CA VAL A 59 23.94 17.44 30.95
C VAL A 59 25.26 18.05 31.41
N ARG A 60 25.16 19.25 31.96
CA ARG A 60 26.20 20.04 32.60
C ARG A 60 26.04 19.96 34.12
N GLY A 61 27.12 19.64 34.83
CA GLY A 61 27.10 19.49 36.29
C GLY A 61 26.92 20.80 37.05
N ASP A 62 27.16 21.92 36.37
CA ASP A 62 27.00 23.29 36.83
C ASP A 62 25.65 23.93 36.45
N ALA A 63 24.70 23.14 35.90
CA ALA A 63 23.35 23.58 35.58
C ALA A 63 22.32 22.86 36.47
N ASP A 64 21.48 23.63 37.17
CA ASP A 64 20.37 23.12 37.99
C ASP A 64 19.17 22.70 37.12
N HIS A 65 18.91 23.46 36.06
CA HIS A 65 17.88 23.15 35.06
C HIS A 65 18.24 23.75 33.69
N TYR A 66 17.43 23.44 32.69
CA TYR A 66 17.55 23.97 31.34
C TYR A 66 16.26 24.66 30.92
N VAL A 67 16.39 25.71 30.11
CA VAL A 67 15.26 26.38 29.48
C VAL A 67 15.32 26.10 27.99
N VAL A 68 14.30 25.42 27.48
CA VAL A 68 14.11 25.14 26.05
C VAL A 68 13.08 26.12 25.49
N GLU A 69 13.41 26.78 24.39
CA GLU A 69 12.50 27.67 23.67
C GLU A 69 12.31 27.16 22.22
N LEU A 70 11.07 27.14 21.76
CA LEU A 70 10.71 26.71 20.41
C LEU A 70 10.12 27.85 19.59
N SER A 71 10.40 27.85 18.28
CA SER A 71 9.86 28.77 17.30
C SER A 71 9.46 28.04 16.01
N GLU A 72 8.44 28.52 15.31
CA GLU A 72 8.01 28.02 13.99
C GLU A 72 8.80 28.72 12.87
N ASP A 73 10.13 28.57 12.91
CA ASP A 73 11.02 29.17 11.93
C ASP A 73 12.27 28.31 11.67
N SER A 74 13.26 28.91 11.02
CA SER A 74 14.55 28.30 10.70
C SER A 74 15.69 29.05 11.38
N LEU A 75 15.81 28.84 12.69
CA LEU A 75 16.82 29.36 13.61
C LEU A 75 16.79 30.88 13.79
N LYS A 76 15.64 31.51 13.56
CA LYS A 76 15.49 32.97 13.69
C LYS A 76 14.99 33.37 15.06
N PHE A 77 14.16 32.53 15.69
CA PHE A 77 13.51 32.79 16.98
C PHE A 77 12.78 34.13 17.02
N THR A 78 12.10 34.48 15.93
CA THR A 78 11.35 35.75 15.81
C THR A 78 10.11 35.78 16.71
N SER A 79 9.51 34.62 16.96
CA SER A 79 8.41 34.43 17.90
C SER A 79 8.61 33.11 18.64
N ILE A 80 8.62 33.15 19.97
CA ILE A 80 8.68 31.95 20.79
C ILE A 80 7.27 31.41 20.98
N ILE A 81 7.02 30.20 20.49
CA ILE A 81 5.70 29.55 20.56
C ILE A 81 5.55 28.67 21.80
N LYS A 82 6.67 28.29 22.43
CA LYS A 82 6.67 27.44 23.64
C LYS A 82 8.00 27.57 24.39
N THR A 83 7.92 27.64 25.71
CA THR A 83 9.06 27.58 26.61
C THR A 83 8.84 26.44 27.60
N VAL A 84 9.88 25.63 27.83
CA VAL A 84 9.83 24.46 28.73
C VAL A 84 11.05 24.49 29.63
N GLU A 85 10.84 24.40 30.95
CA GLU A 85 11.90 24.14 31.91
C GLU A 85 12.09 22.63 32.07
N VAL A 86 13.34 22.18 32.02
CA VAL A 86 13.71 20.76 31.99
C VAL A 86 14.79 20.51 33.04
N ALA A 87 14.50 19.66 34.01
CA ALA A 87 15.49 19.18 34.97
C ALA A 87 16.43 18.16 34.30
N PRO A 88 17.69 18.01 34.76
CA PRO A 88 18.66 17.07 34.18
C PRO A 88 18.15 15.62 34.07
N ASN A 89 17.33 15.18 35.01
CA ASN A 89 16.76 13.82 35.05
C ASN A 89 15.51 13.63 34.17
N GLN A 90 15.04 14.68 33.49
CA GLN A 90 13.89 14.63 32.57
C GLN A 90 14.32 14.44 31.11
N LEU A 91 15.61 14.17 30.86
CA LEU A 91 16.14 13.91 29.53
C LEU A 91 16.05 12.44 29.13
N PRO A 92 15.69 12.13 27.87
CA PRO A 92 15.26 13.07 26.82
C PRO A 92 13.87 13.66 27.09
N VAL A 93 13.66 14.94 26.74
CA VAL A 93 12.38 15.64 26.93
C VAL A 93 11.51 15.53 25.68
N SER A 94 10.24 15.17 25.85
CA SER A 94 9.27 15.06 24.76
C SER A 94 8.31 16.24 24.73
N ILE A 95 8.16 16.87 23.56
CA ILE A 95 7.33 18.06 23.37
C ILE A 95 6.40 17.83 22.16
N LEU A 96 5.09 17.80 22.41
CA LEU A 96 4.07 17.77 21.35
C LEU A 96 4.00 19.10 20.60
N LEU A 97 3.94 19.03 19.27
CA LEU A 97 3.90 20.14 18.32
C LEU A 97 2.87 19.90 17.23
N ASP A 98 2.59 20.91 16.39
CA ASP A 98 1.71 20.71 15.24
C ASP A 98 2.46 19.93 14.12
N GLY A 99 1.72 19.13 13.34
CA GLY A 99 2.27 18.36 12.22
C GLY A 99 2.72 19.21 11.02
N GLN A 100 3.51 18.59 10.14
CA GLN A 100 3.99 19.14 8.87
C GLN A 100 4.67 20.53 8.99
N THR A 101 5.18 20.89 10.16
CA THR A 101 5.64 22.24 10.48
C THR A 101 7.14 22.23 10.75
N ARG A 102 7.84 23.27 10.26
CA ARG A 102 9.26 23.47 10.53
C ARG A 102 9.42 24.19 11.86
N TYR A 103 10.29 23.66 12.69
CA TYR A 103 10.60 24.20 14.00
C TYR A 103 12.08 24.46 14.18
N SER A 104 12.36 25.35 15.13
CA SER A 104 13.66 25.58 15.70
C SER A 104 13.56 25.53 17.21
N ALA A 105 14.44 24.77 17.86
CA ALA A 105 14.56 24.72 19.31
C ALA A 105 15.92 25.26 19.74
N ARG A 106 15.95 26.00 20.84
CA ARG A 106 17.18 26.41 21.51
C ARG A 106 17.14 26.11 22.99
N VAL A 107 18.30 25.77 23.56
CA VAL A 107 18.44 25.41 24.98
C VAL A 107 19.59 26.17 25.63
N LYS A 108 19.36 26.65 26.85
CA LYS A 108 20.38 27.17 27.78
C LYS A 108 20.31 26.43 29.12
N GLY A 109 21.45 26.32 29.79
CA GLY A 109 21.55 25.89 31.19
C GLY A 109 21.46 27.08 32.14
N VAL A 110 20.79 26.87 33.27
CA VAL A 110 20.56 27.86 34.33
C VAL A 110 20.99 27.27 35.66
N SER A 111 21.63 28.08 36.51
CA SER A 111 21.99 27.70 37.87
C SER A 111 21.33 28.59 38.91
N ASN A 112 21.00 28.01 40.06
CA ASN A 112 20.47 28.67 41.24
C ASN A 112 21.57 29.41 42.04
N ASN A 113 22.84 29.24 41.68
CA ASN A 113 23.99 29.84 42.37
C ASN A 113 24.31 31.29 41.92
N ASN A 114 23.35 31.99 41.31
CA ASN A 114 23.49 33.38 40.83
C ASN A 114 24.68 33.63 39.85
N ILE A 115 25.11 32.62 39.10
CA ILE A 115 26.03 32.77 37.97
C ILE A 115 25.26 33.01 36.66
N GLN A 116 25.93 33.53 35.62
CA GLN A 116 25.28 33.82 34.35
C GLN A 116 24.78 32.53 33.67
N GLU A 117 23.62 32.61 33.01
CA GLU A 117 23.08 31.52 32.21
C GLU A 117 24.03 31.14 31.06
N SER A 118 23.96 29.91 30.57
CA SER A 118 24.81 29.49 29.45
C SER A 118 24.48 30.24 28.15
N LYS A 119 25.38 30.16 27.15
CA LYS A 119 24.97 30.47 25.78
C LYS A 119 23.94 29.45 25.30
N MET A 120 23.22 29.79 24.22
CA MET A 120 22.22 28.92 23.62
C MET A 120 22.86 27.91 22.66
N MET A 121 22.41 26.66 22.71
CA MET A 121 22.58 25.68 21.64
C MET A 121 21.29 25.59 20.83
N MET A 122 21.37 25.39 19.51
CA MET A 122 20.19 25.45 18.63
C MET A 122 20.12 24.26 17.67
N VAL A 123 18.91 23.87 17.31
CA VAL A 123 18.62 22.81 16.32
C VAL A 123 17.37 23.17 15.53
N THR A 124 17.30 22.76 14.28
CA THR A 124 16.08 22.83 13.46
C THR A 124 15.63 21.43 13.07
N PHE A 125 14.33 21.24 12.95
CA PHE A 125 13.69 19.98 12.59
C PHE A 125 12.32 20.25 11.96
N LYS A 126 11.69 19.21 11.41
CA LYS A 126 10.37 19.29 10.81
C LYS A 126 9.52 18.12 11.28
N THR A 127 8.31 18.38 11.75
CA THR A 127 7.32 17.34 12.07
C THR A 127 6.72 16.73 10.81
N ASP A 128 6.26 15.50 10.90
CA ASP A 128 5.59 14.79 9.80
C ASP A 128 4.10 15.15 9.75
N ALA A 129 3.43 14.78 8.66
CA ALA A 129 1.98 14.98 8.54
C ALA A 129 1.22 14.00 9.45
N GLU A 130 0.39 14.52 10.36
CA GLU A 130 -0.48 13.71 11.21
C GLU A 130 -1.76 13.28 10.47
N ASN A 131 -2.41 12.25 11.01
CA ASN A 131 -3.75 11.85 10.61
C ASN A 131 -4.57 11.46 11.84
N ILE A 132 -5.46 12.35 12.27
CA ILE A 132 -6.33 12.13 13.43
C ILE A 132 -7.66 11.49 13.09
N PHE A 133 -7.93 11.21 11.81
CA PHE A 133 -9.15 10.50 11.44
C PHE A 133 -9.18 9.13 12.09
N LEU A 134 -10.37 8.73 12.56
CA LEU A 134 -10.64 7.33 12.85
C LEU A 134 -10.72 6.56 11.52
N PRO A 135 -10.52 5.23 11.53
CA PRO A 135 -10.71 4.41 10.33
C PRO A 135 -12.06 4.68 9.69
N LEU A 136 -12.06 4.91 8.36
CA LEU A 136 -13.28 5.15 7.60
C LEU A 136 -13.93 3.79 7.26
N ASP A 137 -15.12 3.55 7.83
CA ASP A 137 -15.90 2.35 7.52
C ASP A 137 -16.54 2.48 6.14
N GLY A 138 -16.62 1.38 5.39
CA GLY A 138 -17.34 1.33 4.12
C GLY A 138 -18.83 1.68 4.26
N ALA A 139 -19.44 1.41 5.41
CA ALA A 139 -20.82 1.79 5.73
C ALA A 139 -21.00 3.31 5.93
N ASP A 140 -19.92 4.05 6.20
CA ASP A 140 -19.95 5.51 6.32
C ASP A 140 -19.86 6.22 4.95
N ILE A 141 -19.67 5.47 3.87
CA ILE A 141 -19.59 5.98 2.49
C ILE A 141 -20.92 5.74 1.79
N GLY A 142 -21.55 6.80 1.30
CA GLY A 142 -22.75 6.75 0.48
C GLY A 142 -22.46 7.06 -1.00
N ALA A 143 -23.52 7.04 -1.82
CA ALA A 143 -23.42 7.42 -3.24
C ALA A 143 -23.07 8.91 -3.42
N THR A 144 -23.61 9.78 -2.56
CA THR A 144 -23.40 11.24 -2.63
C THR A 144 -22.91 11.85 -1.32
N THR A 145 -22.51 10.99 -0.37
CA THR A 145 -22.18 11.39 0.99
C THR A 145 -20.99 10.61 1.55
N VAL A 146 -20.31 11.17 2.54
CA VAL A 146 -19.39 10.43 3.41
C VAL A 146 -19.53 10.94 4.84
N THR A 147 -19.45 10.05 5.83
CA THR A 147 -19.38 10.41 7.24
C THR A 147 -17.95 10.18 7.74
N ILE A 148 -17.30 11.24 8.22
CA ILE A 148 -15.92 11.21 8.70
C ILE A 148 -15.92 11.41 10.21
N LYS A 149 -15.12 10.62 10.92
CA LYS A 149 -15.03 10.62 12.39
C LYS A 149 -13.60 10.89 12.84
N TRP A 150 -13.45 11.59 13.97
CA TRP A 150 -12.17 11.94 14.61
C TRP A 150 -12.38 12.14 16.13
N PRO A 151 -11.32 12.26 16.95
CA PRO A 151 -11.49 12.51 18.38
C PRO A 151 -12.28 13.80 18.66
N ALA A 152 -13.37 13.67 19.42
CA ALA A 152 -14.23 14.78 19.82
C ALA A 152 -13.44 15.91 20.51
N GLY A 153 -13.79 17.16 20.20
CA GLY A 153 -13.12 18.35 20.73
C GLY A 153 -11.76 18.67 20.11
N SER A 154 -11.35 17.98 19.03
CA SER A 154 -10.09 18.28 18.34
C SER A 154 -10.06 19.69 17.74
N ASP A 155 -8.91 20.34 17.82
CA ASP A 155 -8.67 21.69 17.28
C ASP A 155 -8.55 21.66 15.74
N VAL A 156 -9.68 21.86 15.05
CA VAL A 156 -9.84 21.76 13.59
C VAL A 156 -10.71 22.90 13.08
N THR A 157 -10.58 23.24 11.80
CA THR A 157 -11.18 24.46 11.21
C THR A 157 -12.00 24.17 9.96
N ASN A 158 -11.44 23.43 9.00
CA ASN A 158 -12.11 23.15 7.74
C ASN A 158 -11.65 21.83 7.12
N PHE A 159 -12.49 21.31 6.23
CA PHE A 159 -12.14 20.29 5.25
C PHE A 159 -11.74 20.96 3.93
N VAL A 160 -10.79 20.34 3.22
CA VAL A 160 -10.49 20.59 1.81
C VAL A 160 -10.78 19.30 1.05
N ILE A 161 -11.73 19.36 0.13
CA ILE A 161 -12.29 18.19 -0.56
C ILE A 161 -11.88 18.24 -2.04
N SER A 162 -11.06 17.31 -2.49
CA SER A 162 -10.67 17.12 -3.91
C SER A 162 -11.50 15.99 -4.51
N GLU A 163 -12.01 16.04 -5.74
CA GLU A 163 -11.57 16.78 -6.96
C GLU A 163 -12.00 18.26 -7.12
N GLY A 164 -12.77 18.86 -6.21
CA GLY A 164 -13.25 20.25 -6.36
C GLY A 164 -12.42 21.33 -5.66
N ASN A 165 -11.43 20.94 -4.84
CA ASN A 165 -10.78 21.81 -3.84
C ASN A 165 -11.79 22.64 -3.03
N VAL A 166 -12.94 22.03 -2.73
CA VAL A 166 -14.02 22.68 -1.99
C VAL A 166 -13.58 22.81 -0.54
N VAL A 167 -13.63 24.03 -0.03
CA VAL A 167 -13.37 24.31 1.39
C VAL A 167 -14.70 24.29 2.13
N ARG A 168 -14.86 23.36 3.07
CA ARG A 168 -16.04 23.25 3.93
C ARG A 168 -15.63 23.49 5.39
N ASN A 169 -16.13 24.56 6.00
CA ASN A 169 -15.87 24.83 7.41
C ASN A 169 -16.46 23.71 8.29
N ILE A 170 -15.74 23.33 9.35
CA ILE A 170 -16.23 22.39 10.36
C ILE A 170 -17.00 23.20 11.40
N THR A 171 -18.24 22.79 11.69
CA THR A 171 -19.09 23.53 12.62
C THR A 171 -18.69 23.26 14.08
N PRO A 172 -19.00 24.15 15.03
CA PRO A 172 -18.75 23.91 16.45
C PRO A 172 -19.37 22.60 16.97
N GLN A 173 -20.53 22.21 16.45
CA GLN A 173 -21.21 20.97 16.81
C GLN A 173 -20.46 19.74 16.28
N GLU A 174 -19.97 19.80 15.04
CA GLU A 174 -19.13 18.74 14.46
C GLU A 174 -17.80 18.62 15.22
N ILE A 175 -17.19 19.74 15.64
CA ILE A 175 -15.99 19.74 16.50
C ILE A 175 -16.28 19.04 17.84
N ALA A 176 -17.36 19.44 18.51
CA ALA A 176 -17.73 18.89 19.81
C ALA A 176 -18.06 17.39 19.74
N ALA A 177 -18.67 16.93 18.64
CA ALA A 177 -19.04 15.53 18.45
C ALA A 177 -17.91 14.67 17.85
N GLY A 178 -16.93 15.28 17.16
CA GLY A 178 -15.89 14.54 16.44
C GLY A 178 -16.41 13.83 15.18
N VAL A 179 -17.46 14.36 14.54
CA VAL A 179 -18.07 13.74 13.35
C VAL A 179 -18.66 14.78 12.42
N ALA A 180 -18.55 14.55 11.11
CA ALA A 180 -19.22 15.34 10.08
C ALA A 180 -19.66 14.47 8.91
N THR A 181 -20.84 14.76 8.36
CA THR A 181 -21.31 14.18 7.11
C THR A 181 -21.16 15.20 5.99
N ILE A 182 -20.30 14.89 5.02
CA ILE A 182 -20.13 15.65 3.79
C ILE A 182 -21.17 15.12 2.80
N THR A 183 -21.90 16.02 2.16
CA THR A 183 -22.96 15.72 1.18
C THR A 183 -22.68 16.41 -0.15
N GLY A 184 -23.46 16.09 -1.19
CA GLY A 184 -23.32 16.70 -2.52
C GLY A 184 -22.13 16.17 -3.32
N LEU A 185 -21.64 14.98 -2.98
CA LEU A 185 -20.62 14.28 -3.76
C LEU A 185 -21.26 13.62 -4.99
N ALA A 186 -20.46 13.41 -6.04
CA ALA A 186 -20.85 12.61 -7.19
C ALA A 186 -20.64 11.12 -6.91
N GLY A 187 -21.52 10.25 -7.42
CA GLY A 187 -21.38 8.80 -7.32
C GLY A 187 -20.17 8.25 -8.08
N GLU A 188 -19.71 7.06 -7.68
CA GLU A 188 -18.55 6.36 -8.24
C GLU A 188 -17.27 7.23 -8.41
N THR A 189 -17.07 8.24 -7.58
CA THR A 189 -16.00 9.25 -7.72
C THR A 189 -14.99 9.14 -6.59
N ASN A 190 -13.70 9.18 -6.91
CA ASN A 190 -12.63 9.19 -5.91
C ASN A 190 -12.52 10.58 -5.29
N TYR A 191 -12.57 10.65 -3.96
CA TYR A 191 -12.39 11.87 -3.19
C TYR A 191 -11.21 11.73 -2.24
N THR A 192 -10.48 12.84 -2.06
CA THR A 192 -9.56 13.01 -0.94
C THR A 192 -10.05 14.16 -0.08
N VAL A 193 -10.27 13.91 1.21
CA VAL A 193 -10.65 14.90 2.20
C VAL A 193 -9.47 15.15 3.13
N ARG A 194 -8.98 16.39 3.16
CA ARG A 194 -7.95 16.86 4.09
C ARG A 194 -8.58 17.71 5.17
N MET A 195 -8.36 17.37 6.43
CA MET A 195 -8.79 18.16 7.58
C MET A 195 -7.66 19.11 7.98
N MET A 196 -8.02 20.36 8.27
CA MET A 196 -7.08 21.44 8.52
C MET A 196 -7.31 22.12 9.88
N LYS A 197 -6.24 22.62 10.48
CA LYS A 197 -6.21 23.64 11.54
C LYS A 197 -5.53 24.88 10.96
N GLY A 198 -6.31 25.85 10.48
CA GLY A 198 -5.81 26.93 9.64
C GLY A 198 -5.15 26.36 8.38
N THR A 199 -3.83 26.53 8.25
CA THR A 199 -3.06 26.01 7.10
C THR A 199 -2.39 24.65 7.38
N LYS A 200 -2.50 24.11 8.59
CA LYS A 200 -1.81 22.88 9.01
C LYS A 200 -2.71 21.66 8.83
N GLN A 201 -2.22 20.60 8.18
CA GLN A 201 -2.99 19.37 8.01
C GLN A 201 -3.10 18.61 9.34
N ARG A 202 -4.32 18.23 9.70
CA ARG A 202 -4.66 17.35 10.84
C ARG A 202 -5.06 15.95 10.40
N GLY A 203 -5.51 15.78 9.16
CA GLY A 203 -5.83 14.46 8.63
C GLY A 203 -6.03 14.45 7.13
N SER A 204 -5.94 13.26 6.55
CA SER A 204 -6.23 13.00 5.15
C SER A 204 -6.86 11.62 5.02
N VAL A 205 -7.97 11.53 4.31
CA VAL A 205 -8.62 10.26 3.98
C VAL A 205 -9.01 10.28 2.50
N THR A 206 -8.78 9.16 1.83
CA THR A 206 -9.20 8.96 0.43
C THR A 206 -10.22 7.84 0.39
N PHE A 207 -11.28 8.03 -0.37
CA PHE A 207 -12.35 7.06 -0.54
C PHE A 207 -13.00 7.22 -1.92
N LYS A 208 -13.82 6.24 -2.30
CA LYS A 208 -14.65 6.32 -3.51
C LYS A 208 -16.11 6.27 -3.10
N THR A 209 -16.91 7.24 -3.53
CA THR A 209 -18.36 7.19 -3.31
C THR A 209 -18.99 5.96 -3.98
N LEU A 210 -20.11 5.51 -3.42
CA LEU A 210 -20.82 4.36 -3.95
C LEU A 210 -21.55 4.69 -5.25
N ILE A 211 -22.10 3.66 -5.88
CA ILE A 211 -22.93 3.84 -7.07
C ILE A 211 -24.20 4.62 -6.72
N ASP A 212 -24.44 5.68 -7.48
CA ASP A 212 -25.76 6.33 -7.51
C ASP A 212 -26.65 5.50 -8.42
N LEU A 213 -27.72 4.93 -7.84
CA LEU A 213 -28.60 4.02 -8.56
C LEU A 213 -29.29 4.69 -9.75
N GLY A 214 -29.51 6.01 -9.74
CA GLY A 214 -29.99 6.78 -10.89
C GLY A 214 -31.00 6.04 -11.80
N GLY A 215 -30.60 5.79 -13.05
CA GLY A 215 -31.36 5.02 -14.05
C GLY A 215 -30.97 3.53 -14.18
N ALA A 216 -30.22 2.98 -13.23
CA ALA A 216 -29.81 1.58 -13.21
C ALA A 216 -30.93 0.68 -12.68
N THR A 217 -30.92 -0.58 -13.12
CA THR A 217 -31.88 -1.60 -12.68
C THR A 217 -31.38 -2.24 -11.39
N ALA A 218 -32.13 -2.06 -10.30
CA ALA A 218 -31.89 -2.79 -9.06
C ALA A 218 -32.22 -4.29 -9.23
N VAL A 219 -31.32 -5.15 -8.78
CA VAL A 219 -31.47 -6.61 -8.79
C VAL A 219 -31.22 -7.11 -7.37
N TYR A 220 -32.08 -8.01 -6.90
CA TYR A 220 -32.04 -8.57 -5.55
C TYR A 220 -31.76 -10.09 -5.58
N PRO A 221 -31.24 -10.69 -4.50
CA PRO A 221 -30.84 -12.11 -4.47
C PRO A 221 -31.94 -13.10 -4.86
N GLU A 222 -33.21 -12.76 -4.62
CA GLU A 222 -34.38 -13.56 -4.99
C GLU A 222 -34.73 -13.51 -6.49
N ASN A 223 -34.13 -12.60 -7.25
CA ASN A 223 -34.36 -12.50 -8.68
C ASN A 223 -33.55 -13.56 -9.43
N ASP A 224 -34.16 -14.20 -10.44
CA ASP A 224 -33.43 -15.02 -11.40
C ASP A 224 -32.53 -14.10 -12.26
N LEU A 225 -31.23 -14.07 -11.91
CA LEU A 225 -30.25 -13.21 -12.57
C LEU A 225 -30.11 -13.52 -14.07
N SER A 226 -30.29 -14.78 -14.48
CA SER A 226 -30.24 -15.17 -15.89
C SER A 226 -31.41 -14.56 -16.67
N ALA A 227 -32.61 -14.59 -16.09
CA ALA A 227 -33.78 -13.93 -16.67
C ALA A 227 -33.62 -12.41 -16.74
N VAL A 228 -33.08 -11.78 -15.68
CA VAL A 228 -32.82 -10.33 -15.64
C VAL A 228 -31.83 -9.91 -16.73
N ILE A 229 -30.70 -10.62 -16.86
CA ILE A 229 -29.69 -10.35 -17.90
C ILE A 229 -30.26 -10.59 -19.30
N SER A 230 -31.08 -11.62 -19.47
CA SER A 230 -31.73 -11.90 -20.75
C SER A 230 -32.68 -10.77 -21.17
N ALA A 231 -33.42 -10.20 -20.22
CA ALA A 231 -34.36 -9.10 -20.46
C ALA A 231 -33.68 -7.72 -20.64
N ALA A 232 -32.44 -7.56 -20.13
CA ALA A 232 -31.69 -6.32 -20.24
C ALA A 232 -31.46 -5.91 -21.71
N LYS A 233 -31.47 -4.60 -21.96
CA LYS A 233 -31.12 -3.97 -23.24
C LYS A 233 -29.63 -3.68 -23.28
N ALA A 234 -29.10 -3.56 -24.49
CA ALA A 234 -27.71 -3.14 -24.67
C ALA A 234 -27.51 -1.74 -24.03
N GLY A 235 -26.47 -1.61 -23.20
CA GLY A 235 -26.14 -0.42 -22.43
C GLY A 235 -26.73 -0.39 -21.01
N ASP A 236 -27.59 -1.35 -20.63
CA ASP A 236 -28.17 -1.36 -19.29
C ASP A 236 -27.12 -1.61 -18.21
N VAL A 237 -27.32 -0.96 -17.05
CA VAL A 237 -26.56 -1.18 -15.83
C VAL A 237 -27.46 -1.90 -14.84
N LEU A 238 -27.04 -3.09 -14.43
CA LEU A 238 -27.69 -3.90 -13.39
C LEU A 238 -26.90 -3.73 -12.09
N VAL A 239 -27.57 -3.31 -11.02
CA VAL A 239 -26.97 -3.12 -9.71
C VAL A 239 -27.54 -4.12 -8.72
N LEU A 240 -26.65 -5.01 -8.27
CA LEU A 240 -26.98 -6.15 -7.44
C LEU A 240 -26.81 -5.78 -5.97
N PHE A 241 -27.90 -5.92 -5.22
CA PHE A 241 -27.87 -5.80 -3.77
C PHE A 241 -27.12 -6.99 -3.14
N PRO A 242 -26.51 -6.81 -1.96
CA PRO A 242 -25.79 -7.89 -1.29
C PRO A 242 -26.68 -9.09 -0.99
N GLY A 243 -26.08 -10.28 -1.01
CA GLY A 243 -26.74 -11.55 -0.74
C GLY A 243 -26.28 -12.63 -1.70
N ASP A 244 -26.79 -13.83 -1.48
CA ASP A 244 -26.44 -15.03 -2.26
C ASP A 244 -27.50 -15.29 -3.34
N TYR A 245 -27.10 -15.24 -4.61
CA TYR A 245 -27.98 -15.32 -5.78
C TYR A 245 -28.18 -16.78 -6.19
N LEU A 246 -29.02 -17.48 -5.43
CA LEU A 246 -29.32 -18.90 -5.62
C LEU A 246 -30.52 -19.17 -6.54
N ALA A 247 -31.28 -18.13 -6.91
CA ALA A 247 -32.42 -18.26 -7.84
C ALA A 247 -31.98 -18.76 -9.23
N TYR A 248 -30.73 -18.53 -9.60
CA TYR A 248 -30.09 -19.14 -10.76
C TYR A 248 -28.61 -19.42 -10.47
N ALA A 249 -28.19 -20.66 -10.74
CA ALA A 249 -26.79 -21.05 -10.80
C ALA A 249 -26.53 -21.78 -12.11
N GLY A 250 -25.37 -21.57 -12.73
CA GLY A 250 -25.06 -22.17 -14.03
C GLY A 250 -24.44 -21.20 -15.04
N LYS A 251 -24.82 -21.33 -16.31
CA LYS A 251 -24.23 -20.57 -17.42
C LYS A 251 -25.17 -19.46 -17.88
N ILE A 252 -24.72 -18.21 -17.78
CA ILE A 252 -25.48 -17.04 -18.27
C ILE A 252 -24.86 -16.55 -19.58
N THR A 253 -25.69 -16.45 -20.62
CA THR A 253 -25.27 -15.90 -21.92
C THR A 253 -25.26 -14.37 -21.89
N LEU A 254 -24.17 -13.78 -22.39
CA LEU A 254 -24.03 -12.36 -22.71
C LEU A 254 -23.88 -12.23 -24.24
N ASN A 255 -24.83 -11.61 -24.90
CA ASN A 255 -24.84 -11.36 -26.36
C ASN A 255 -25.02 -9.87 -26.69
N LYS A 256 -24.72 -9.02 -25.72
CA LYS A 256 -24.94 -7.57 -25.72
C LYS A 256 -24.07 -6.94 -24.65
N SER A 257 -23.77 -5.67 -24.85
CA SER A 257 -23.01 -4.86 -23.91
C SER A 257 -23.88 -4.48 -22.70
N ILE A 258 -23.49 -4.83 -21.48
CA ILE A 258 -24.16 -4.44 -20.22
C ILE A 258 -23.12 -4.30 -19.10
N SER A 259 -23.51 -3.64 -18.01
CA SER A 259 -22.76 -3.65 -16.75
C SER A 259 -23.51 -4.43 -15.67
N VAL A 260 -22.80 -5.29 -14.94
CA VAL A 260 -23.30 -5.99 -13.75
C VAL A 260 -22.43 -5.60 -12.57
N LYS A 261 -23.00 -4.84 -11.62
CA LYS A 261 -22.26 -4.20 -10.54
C LYS A 261 -22.82 -4.58 -9.18
N GLY A 262 -22.00 -4.96 -8.21
CA GLY A 262 -22.40 -5.01 -6.81
C GLY A 262 -22.63 -3.59 -6.27
N LEU A 263 -23.65 -3.44 -5.42
CA LEU A 263 -23.99 -2.15 -4.81
C LEU A 263 -22.88 -1.67 -3.85
N TYR A 264 -22.30 -2.59 -3.07
CA TYR A 264 -21.31 -2.30 -2.04
C TYR A 264 -20.02 -3.10 -2.26
N PRO A 265 -18.86 -2.44 -2.51
CA PRO A 265 -17.58 -3.14 -2.66
C PRO A 265 -17.16 -3.95 -1.43
N HIS A 266 -17.62 -3.55 -0.24
CA HIS A 266 -17.33 -4.20 1.04
C HIS A 266 -18.31 -5.33 1.41
N ASN A 267 -19.42 -5.47 0.68
CA ASN A 267 -20.43 -6.51 0.90
C ASN A 267 -20.98 -6.96 -0.46
N LYS A 268 -20.21 -7.81 -1.14
CA LYS A 268 -20.44 -8.18 -2.54
C LYS A 268 -21.59 -9.18 -2.65
N PRO A 269 -22.44 -9.10 -3.70
CA PRO A 269 -23.34 -10.20 -4.04
C PRO A 269 -22.55 -11.44 -4.48
N VAL A 270 -22.98 -12.62 -4.06
CA VAL A 270 -22.37 -13.90 -4.41
C VAL A 270 -23.13 -14.52 -5.58
N LEU A 271 -22.41 -14.80 -6.66
CA LEU A 271 -22.93 -15.28 -7.94
C LEU A 271 -22.36 -16.66 -8.26
N HIS A 272 -23.26 -17.63 -8.45
CA HIS A 272 -22.90 -19.01 -8.75
C HIS A 272 -22.93 -19.29 -10.26
N ILE A 273 -22.16 -18.52 -11.03
CA ILE A 273 -22.35 -18.43 -12.49
C ILE A 273 -21.06 -18.50 -13.32
N GLN A 274 -21.22 -18.92 -14.57
CA GLN A 274 -20.25 -18.78 -15.65
C GLN A 274 -20.85 -17.85 -16.70
N PHE A 275 -20.12 -16.80 -17.10
CA PHE A 275 -20.53 -15.99 -18.23
C PHE A 275 -20.11 -16.63 -19.55
N VAL A 276 -21.06 -16.79 -20.47
CA VAL A 276 -20.84 -17.27 -21.84
C VAL A 276 -21.05 -16.09 -22.80
N LEU A 277 -19.96 -15.59 -23.37
CA LEU A 277 -19.97 -14.44 -24.26
C LEU A 277 -20.19 -14.90 -25.70
N GLU A 278 -21.25 -14.39 -26.32
CA GLU A 278 -21.65 -14.66 -27.70
C GLU A 278 -21.56 -13.38 -28.55
N ASP A 279 -21.75 -13.50 -29.86
CA ASP A 279 -21.74 -12.37 -30.78
C ASP A 279 -22.66 -11.22 -30.33
N GLY A 280 -22.25 -9.99 -30.64
CA GLY A 280 -22.91 -8.74 -30.20
C GLY A 280 -22.33 -8.08 -28.95
N VAL A 281 -21.40 -8.73 -28.23
CA VAL A 281 -20.72 -8.14 -27.06
C VAL A 281 -19.60 -7.17 -27.50
N GLN A 282 -19.75 -5.89 -27.18
CA GLN A 282 -18.75 -4.84 -27.46
C GLN A 282 -18.16 -4.21 -26.20
N GLU A 283 -18.89 -4.18 -25.09
CA GLU A 283 -18.42 -3.65 -23.81
C GLU A 283 -19.18 -4.34 -22.68
N VAL A 284 -18.50 -5.13 -21.86
CA VAL A 284 -19.07 -5.70 -20.63
C VAL A 284 -18.25 -5.24 -19.43
N GLU A 285 -18.93 -4.81 -18.38
CA GLU A 285 -18.30 -4.54 -17.09
C GLU A 285 -18.92 -5.43 -16.01
N ILE A 286 -18.09 -6.22 -15.35
CA ILE A 286 -18.42 -6.94 -14.12
C ILE A 286 -17.66 -6.28 -12.99
N ARG A 287 -18.36 -5.80 -11.97
CA ARG A 287 -17.74 -5.03 -10.89
C ARG A 287 -18.26 -5.39 -9.51
N ASP A 288 -17.37 -5.45 -8.53
CA ASP A 288 -17.72 -5.55 -7.11
C ASP A 288 -18.65 -6.73 -6.78
N VAL A 289 -18.48 -7.85 -7.48
CA VAL A 289 -19.21 -9.11 -7.24
C VAL A 289 -18.27 -10.21 -6.77
N GLU A 290 -18.82 -11.19 -6.04
CA GLU A 290 -18.18 -12.47 -5.79
C GLU A 290 -18.71 -13.50 -6.79
N MET A 291 -17.82 -14.15 -7.53
CA MET A 291 -18.14 -15.21 -8.47
C MET A 291 -17.60 -16.52 -7.91
N ASN A 292 -18.49 -17.39 -7.46
CA ASN A 292 -18.19 -18.70 -6.91
C ASN A 292 -18.52 -19.77 -7.94
N GLY A 293 -17.50 -20.47 -8.44
CA GLY A 293 -17.67 -21.53 -9.43
C GLY A 293 -18.34 -22.80 -8.87
N ILE A 294 -18.52 -22.93 -7.56
CA ILE A 294 -19.17 -24.07 -6.92
C ILE A 294 -20.63 -23.75 -6.60
N TYR A 295 -21.55 -24.69 -6.83
CA TYR A 295 -22.95 -24.57 -6.42
C TYR A 295 -23.56 -25.94 -6.14
N ILE A 296 -24.73 -25.97 -5.49
CA ILE A 296 -25.51 -27.20 -5.34
C ILE A 296 -26.47 -27.31 -6.52
N ASP A 297 -26.29 -28.35 -7.33
CA ASP A 297 -27.17 -28.61 -8.47
C ASP A 297 -28.59 -28.96 -7.95
N PRO A 298 -29.63 -28.19 -8.30
CA PRO A 298 -30.97 -28.41 -7.77
C PRO A 298 -31.61 -29.72 -8.26
N LEU A 299 -31.11 -30.32 -9.35
CA LEU A 299 -31.60 -31.59 -9.88
C LEU A 299 -30.96 -32.78 -9.18
N THR A 300 -29.65 -32.71 -8.93
CA THR A 300 -28.89 -33.84 -8.36
C THR A 300 -28.67 -33.72 -6.86
N THR A 301 -28.85 -32.54 -6.27
CA THR A 301 -28.54 -32.18 -4.87
C THR A 301 -27.07 -32.38 -4.47
N LEU A 302 -26.19 -32.49 -5.47
CA LEU A 302 -24.76 -32.64 -5.29
C LEU A 302 -24.03 -31.35 -5.61
N GLU A 303 -22.83 -31.21 -5.07
CA GLU A 303 -21.93 -30.14 -5.45
C GLU A 303 -21.53 -30.27 -6.93
N ALA A 304 -21.76 -29.20 -7.68
CA ALA A 304 -21.33 -29.04 -9.05
C ALA A 304 -20.31 -27.90 -9.14
N LYS A 305 -19.38 -28.00 -10.09
CA LYS A 305 -18.33 -27.01 -10.32
C LYS A 305 -18.37 -26.53 -11.77
N LEU A 306 -18.38 -25.22 -11.94
CA LEU A 306 -18.36 -24.57 -13.24
C LEU A 306 -16.96 -24.60 -13.86
N ASP A 307 -16.95 -24.64 -15.19
CA ASP A 307 -15.72 -24.79 -15.95
C ASP A 307 -14.93 -23.49 -16.01
N HIS A 308 -15.56 -22.43 -16.50
CA HIS A 308 -14.92 -21.16 -16.76
C HIS A 308 -15.63 -20.04 -16.02
N ALA A 309 -14.93 -18.98 -15.61
CA ALA A 309 -15.61 -17.76 -15.16
C ALA A 309 -16.19 -17.00 -16.36
N PHE A 310 -15.40 -16.87 -17.44
CA PHE A 310 -15.77 -16.21 -18.68
C PHE A 310 -15.35 -17.05 -19.89
N GLN A 311 -16.30 -17.39 -20.76
CA GLN A 311 -16.06 -18.21 -21.96
C GLN A 311 -16.64 -17.55 -23.20
N TYR A 312 -15.82 -17.28 -24.21
CA TYR A 312 -16.24 -16.81 -25.54
C TYR A 312 -16.58 -18.01 -26.43
N MET A 313 -17.74 -17.99 -27.09
CA MET A 313 -18.28 -19.18 -27.77
C MET A 313 -18.73 -19.00 -29.22
N THR A 314 -18.80 -17.78 -29.76
CA THR A 314 -19.13 -17.56 -31.17
C THR A 314 -17.87 -17.45 -32.05
N GLY A 315 -17.67 -18.41 -32.95
CA GLY A 315 -16.63 -18.35 -33.98
C GLY A 315 -16.90 -17.23 -35.00
N GLY A 316 -15.85 -16.55 -35.43
CA GLY A 316 -15.90 -15.41 -36.35
C GLY A 316 -16.33 -14.08 -35.71
N ALA A 317 -16.76 -14.09 -34.45
CA ALA A 317 -17.17 -12.87 -33.75
C ALA A 317 -15.99 -11.93 -33.46
N ALA A 318 -16.30 -10.64 -33.45
CA ALA A 318 -15.38 -9.58 -33.03
C ALA A 318 -15.88 -8.99 -31.71
N TYR A 319 -15.39 -9.56 -30.61
CA TYR A 319 -15.70 -9.12 -29.26
C TYR A 319 -14.92 -7.85 -28.91
N GLY A 320 -15.58 -6.91 -28.25
CA GLY A 320 -14.94 -5.71 -27.74
C GLY A 320 -14.26 -5.92 -26.38
N ASN A 321 -14.57 -5.06 -25.41
CA ASN A 321 -13.87 -5.01 -24.12
C ASN A 321 -14.62 -5.74 -23.02
N LEU A 322 -13.87 -6.45 -22.17
CA LEU A 322 -14.34 -6.99 -20.89
C LEU A 322 -13.57 -6.34 -19.74
N LYS A 323 -14.29 -5.72 -18.81
CA LYS A 323 -13.75 -5.16 -17.56
C LYS A 323 -14.22 -5.98 -16.38
N VAL A 324 -13.30 -6.44 -15.54
CA VAL A 324 -13.53 -7.18 -14.30
C VAL A 324 -12.85 -6.41 -13.18
N ILE A 325 -13.62 -5.72 -12.33
CA ILE A 325 -13.09 -4.71 -11.41
C ILE A 325 -13.58 -4.98 -10.00
N GLY A 326 -12.67 -5.05 -9.02
CA GLY A 326 -13.11 -5.17 -7.62
C GLY A 326 -13.73 -6.53 -7.28
N CYS A 327 -13.54 -7.57 -8.10
CA CYS A 327 -14.26 -8.83 -7.94
C CYS A 327 -13.47 -9.85 -7.09
N ASN A 328 -14.20 -10.72 -6.41
CA ASN A 328 -13.66 -11.97 -5.86
C ASN A 328 -14.07 -13.10 -6.82
N ILE A 329 -13.14 -13.85 -7.40
CA ILE A 329 -13.47 -14.94 -8.34
C ILE A 329 -12.79 -16.19 -7.85
N HIS A 330 -13.55 -17.26 -7.59
CA HIS A 330 -12.92 -18.46 -7.04
C HIS A 330 -13.59 -19.77 -7.44
N ASP A 331 -12.78 -20.82 -7.36
CA ASP A 331 -13.22 -22.21 -7.44
C ASP A 331 -13.87 -22.59 -8.79
N TYR A 332 -13.19 -22.27 -9.89
CA TYR A 332 -13.54 -22.77 -11.23
C TYR A 332 -12.64 -23.96 -11.61
N SER A 333 -13.19 -24.94 -12.33
CA SER A 333 -12.44 -26.16 -12.66
C SER A 333 -11.41 -25.94 -13.77
N LYS A 334 -11.64 -25.00 -14.70
CA LYS A 334 -10.79 -24.75 -15.88
C LYS A 334 -10.18 -23.35 -15.87
N SER A 335 -10.76 -22.39 -16.60
CA SER A 335 -10.10 -21.12 -16.95
C SER A 335 -10.82 -19.92 -16.37
N LEU A 336 -10.09 -18.84 -16.10
CA LEU A 336 -10.69 -17.54 -15.82
C LEU A 336 -11.30 -16.95 -17.09
N PHE A 337 -10.49 -16.86 -18.16
CA PHE A 337 -10.91 -16.36 -19.47
C PHE A 337 -10.58 -17.40 -20.55
N SER A 338 -11.56 -17.80 -21.37
CA SER A 338 -11.39 -18.85 -22.37
C SER A 338 -11.99 -18.49 -23.73
N ALA A 339 -11.21 -18.63 -24.80
CA ALA A 339 -11.66 -18.69 -26.19
C ALA A 339 -10.91 -19.82 -26.93
N SER A 340 -10.79 -20.98 -26.28
CA SER A 340 -9.88 -22.06 -26.68
C SER A 340 -10.40 -22.95 -27.81
N SER A 341 -11.71 -22.95 -28.06
CA SER A 341 -12.40 -23.81 -29.04
C SER A 341 -12.97 -23.07 -30.24
N ILE A 342 -12.72 -21.77 -30.36
CA ILE A 342 -13.25 -20.91 -31.43
C ILE A 342 -12.15 -20.06 -32.06
N ALA A 343 -12.36 -19.62 -33.29
CA ALA A 343 -11.55 -18.58 -33.91
C ALA A 343 -12.33 -17.26 -33.90
N SER A 344 -12.01 -16.37 -32.95
CA SER A 344 -12.60 -15.04 -32.82
C SER A 344 -11.53 -13.99 -32.49
N SER A 345 -11.89 -12.71 -32.51
CA SER A 345 -11.03 -11.64 -32.00
C SER A 345 -11.64 -11.00 -30.75
N VAL A 346 -10.81 -10.68 -29.76
CA VAL A 346 -11.19 -9.94 -28.55
C VAL A 346 -10.30 -8.71 -28.42
N THR A 347 -10.91 -7.53 -28.34
CA THR A 347 -10.17 -6.25 -28.25
C THR A 347 -9.41 -6.11 -26.94
N SER A 348 -10.09 -6.24 -25.80
CA SER A 348 -9.38 -6.16 -24.52
C SER A 348 -10.04 -6.89 -23.37
N ILE A 349 -9.21 -7.35 -22.44
CA ILE A 349 -9.62 -7.83 -21.12
C ILE A 349 -8.84 -7.03 -20.07
N VAL A 350 -9.55 -6.39 -19.16
CA VAL A 350 -8.97 -5.68 -18.00
C VAL A 350 -9.47 -6.35 -16.74
N LEU A 351 -8.55 -6.85 -15.92
CA LEU A 351 -8.82 -7.32 -14.57
C LEU A 351 -8.07 -6.42 -13.59
N ASP A 352 -8.83 -5.69 -12.76
CA ASP A 352 -8.32 -4.67 -11.85
C ASP A 352 -8.88 -4.86 -10.44
N ASN A 353 -8.06 -4.56 -9.43
CA ASN A 353 -8.46 -4.56 -8.02
C ASN A 353 -9.21 -5.84 -7.59
N SER A 354 -8.86 -7.00 -8.14
CA SER A 354 -9.61 -8.24 -7.96
C SER A 354 -8.77 -9.31 -7.25
N ILE A 355 -9.45 -10.26 -6.60
CA ILE A 355 -8.84 -11.44 -5.99
C ILE A 355 -9.33 -12.66 -6.76
N VAL A 356 -8.42 -13.46 -7.29
CA VAL A 356 -8.73 -14.70 -7.99
C VAL A 356 -8.06 -15.88 -7.29
N THR A 357 -8.84 -16.88 -6.91
CA THR A 357 -8.36 -18.03 -6.12
C THR A 357 -8.84 -19.36 -6.68
N ASN A 358 -8.01 -20.40 -6.65
CA ASN A 358 -8.43 -21.78 -6.97
C ASN A 358 -9.11 -21.95 -8.35
N VAL A 359 -8.58 -21.33 -9.39
CA VAL A 359 -8.94 -21.67 -10.78
C VAL A 359 -7.93 -22.70 -11.29
N LEU A 360 -8.37 -23.96 -11.38
CA LEU A 360 -7.49 -25.13 -11.32
C LEU A 360 -7.17 -25.82 -12.66
N THR A 361 -7.61 -25.27 -13.79
CA THR A 361 -7.13 -25.60 -15.14
C THR A 361 -7.17 -27.07 -15.55
N ASP A 362 -8.25 -27.78 -15.22
CA ASP A 362 -8.50 -29.14 -15.72
C ASP A 362 -8.62 -29.16 -17.26
N ALA A 363 -7.69 -29.84 -17.92
CA ALA A 363 -7.52 -29.88 -19.37
C ALA A 363 -7.47 -28.50 -20.10
N ALA A 364 -7.20 -27.41 -19.38
CA ALA A 364 -7.12 -26.05 -19.91
C ALA A 364 -5.89 -25.30 -19.37
N ASP A 365 -5.74 -24.04 -19.75
CA ASP A 365 -4.84 -23.07 -19.11
C ASP A 365 -5.68 -21.94 -18.47
N PHE A 366 -5.09 -21.09 -17.62
CA PHE A 366 -5.90 -20.14 -16.81
C PHE A 366 -6.50 -19.00 -17.64
N ILE A 367 -5.70 -18.44 -18.54
CA ILE A 367 -6.16 -17.62 -19.67
C ILE A 367 -5.83 -18.42 -20.93
N ASP A 368 -6.86 -18.90 -21.64
CA ASP A 368 -6.69 -19.92 -22.70
C ASP A 368 -7.31 -19.47 -24.03
N PHE A 369 -6.46 -18.90 -24.90
CA PHE A 369 -6.81 -18.48 -26.26
C PHE A 369 -5.93 -19.25 -27.24
N ARG A 370 -6.54 -20.07 -28.09
CA ARG A 370 -5.79 -20.99 -28.97
C ARG A 370 -5.85 -20.58 -30.44
N THR A 371 -7.06 -20.59 -30.99
CA THR A 371 -7.35 -20.18 -32.37
C THR A 371 -7.88 -18.75 -32.47
N SER A 372 -8.07 -18.09 -31.33
CA SER A 372 -8.56 -16.71 -31.21
C SER A 372 -7.42 -15.72 -31.02
N PHE A 373 -7.63 -14.49 -31.47
CA PHE A 373 -6.73 -13.36 -31.25
C PHE A 373 -7.24 -12.51 -30.08
N LEU A 374 -6.42 -12.40 -29.03
CA LEU A 374 -6.60 -11.41 -27.96
C LEU A 374 -5.64 -10.25 -28.19
N GLU A 375 -6.17 -9.06 -28.46
CA GLU A 375 -5.35 -7.88 -28.74
C GLU A 375 -4.67 -7.35 -27.48
N SER A 376 -5.39 -7.21 -26.36
CA SER A 376 -4.79 -6.79 -25.09
C SER A 376 -5.38 -7.48 -23.87
N ILE A 377 -4.51 -7.85 -22.93
CA ILE A 377 -4.89 -8.21 -21.57
C ILE A 377 -4.07 -7.43 -20.55
N LEU A 378 -4.76 -6.85 -19.58
CA LEU A 378 -4.19 -6.08 -18.48
C LEU A 378 -4.67 -6.70 -17.16
N LEU A 379 -3.74 -7.29 -16.42
CA LEU A 379 -3.94 -7.73 -15.05
C LEU A 379 -3.25 -6.69 -14.15
N LYS A 380 -4.00 -6.00 -13.30
CA LYS A 380 -3.41 -4.98 -12.44
C LYS A 380 -4.02 -4.88 -11.04
N ASN A 381 -3.23 -4.44 -10.06
CA ASN A 381 -3.67 -4.24 -8.67
C ASN A 381 -4.42 -5.46 -8.10
N SER A 382 -4.00 -6.67 -8.49
CA SER A 382 -4.81 -7.87 -8.29
C SER A 382 -4.00 -9.03 -7.72
N THR A 383 -4.70 -9.90 -7.01
CA THR A 383 -4.11 -11.05 -6.35
C THR A 383 -4.57 -12.33 -7.02
N PHE A 384 -3.62 -13.19 -7.34
CA PHE A 384 -3.85 -14.53 -7.88
C PHE A 384 -3.26 -15.54 -6.90
N ASN A 385 -4.13 -16.33 -6.28
CA ASN A 385 -3.76 -17.33 -5.29
C ASN A 385 -4.09 -18.72 -5.81
N ASN A 386 -3.10 -19.61 -5.89
CA ASN A 386 -3.30 -21.01 -6.29
C ASN A 386 -4.03 -21.14 -7.65
N CYS A 387 -3.65 -20.30 -8.61
CA CYS A 387 -4.22 -20.29 -9.96
C CYS A 387 -3.29 -21.02 -10.94
N ALA A 388 -3.85 -21.93 -11.74
CA ALA A 388 -3.09 -22.81 -12.64
C ALA A 388 -1.87 -23.52 -12.00
N PRO A 389 -1.94 -24.08 -10.78
CA PRO A 389 -0.74 -24.61 -10.12
C PRO A 389 -0.02 -25.69 -10.94
N ALA A 390 -0.73 -26.41 -11.80
CA ALA A 390 -0.18 -27.46 -12.68
C ALA A 390 -0.13 -27.09 -14.18
N ARG A 391 -0.45 -25.85 -14.56
CA ARG A 391 -0.63 -25.39 -15.97
C ARG A 391 -0.06 -24.00 -16.21
N ASP A 392 -0.13 -23.54 -17.46
CA ASP A 392 0.35 -22.22 -17.83
C ASP A 392 -0.68 -21.16 -17.38
N PHE A 393 -0.19 -20.00 -16.93
CA PHE A 393 -1.05 -18.92 -16.43
C PHE A 393 -1.72 -18.18 -17.60
N ILE A 394 -0.93 -17.75 -18.58
CA ILE A 394 -1.42 -17.09 -19.79
C ILE A 394 -0.97 -17.88 -21.01
N ARG A 395 -1.93 -18.40 -21.78
CA ARG A 395 -1.73 -19.04 -23.06
C ARG A 395 -2.43 -18.27 -24.17
N LEU A 396 -1.63 -17.77 -25.11
CA LEU A 396 -2.10 -17.21 -26.38
C LEU A 396 -1.37 -17.95 -27.50
N ASP A 397 -2.00 -18.94 -28.16
CA ASP A 397 -1.33 -19.69 -29.23
C ASP A 397 -1.20 -18.88 -30.53
N ASP A 398 -0.42 -19.42 -31.47
CA ASP A 398 -0.24 -18.80 -32.77
C ASP A 398 -1.50 -18.94 -33.65
N ALA A 399 -2.28 -17.86 -33.69
CA ALA A 399 -3.39 -17.67 -34.62
C ALA A 399 -3.06 -16.62 -35.71
N SER A 400 -1.79 -16.25 -35.88
CA SER A 400 -1.39 -15.11 -36.71
C SER A 400 -1.67 -15.28 -38.21
N ALA A 401 -1.82 -16.52 -38.69
CA ALA A 401 -2.25 -16.79 -40.07
C ALA A 401 -3.69 -16.28 -40.32
N THR A 402 -4.57 -16.39 -39.32
CA THR A 402 -5.95 -15.88 -39.36
C THR A 402 -5.98 -14.36 -39.14
N TYR A 403 -5.01 -13.82 -38.39
CA TYR A 403 -4.96 -12.41 -37.98
C TYR A 403 -3.62 -11.75 -38.37
N PRO A 404 -3.34 -11.59 -39.68
CA PRO A 404 -2.06 -11.07 -40.15
C PRO A 404 -1.84 -9.62 -39.72
N GLY A 405 -0.60 -9.29 -39.31
CA GLY A 405 -0.19 -7.94 -38.93
C GLY A 405 -0.70 -7.45 -37.56
N LYS A 406 -1.39 -8.31 -36.80
CA LYS A 406 -1.88 -7.99 -35.46
C LYS A 406 -0.82 -8.24 -34.39
N VAL A 407 -1.01 -7.64 -33.21
CA VAL A 407 -0.11 -7.75 -32.05
C VAL A 407 -0.92 -8.09 -30.81
N SER A 408 -0.51 -9.10 -30.05
CA SER A 408 -1.07 -9.39 -28.72
C SER A 408 -0.25 -8.71 -27.62
N LYS A 409 -0.89 -7.93 -26.76
CA LYS A 409 -0.24 -7.22 -25.65
C LYS A 409 -0.67 -7.81 -24.30
N VAL A 410 0.31 -8.26 -23.51
CA VAL A 410 0.09 -8.78 -22.15
C VAL A 410 0.80 -7.88 -21.15
N VAL A 411 0.04 -7.37 -20.17
CA VAL A 411 0.57 -6.56 -19.07
C VAL A 411 0.12 -7.15 -17.74
N ILE A 412 1.09 -7.38 -16.85
CA ILE A 412 0.87 -7.73 -15.44
C ILE A 412 1.55 -6.64 -14.61
N ASP A 413 0.78 -5.88 -13.85
CA ASP A 413 1.30 -4.71 -13.15
C ASP A 413 0.77 -4.62 -11.72
N HIS A 414 1.63 -4.37 -10.72
CA HIS A 414 1.21 -4.28 -9.32
C HIS A 414 0.33 -5.46 -8.86
N CYS A 415 0.72 -6.69 -9.20
CA CYS A 415 -0.02 -7.90 -8.82
C CYS A 415 0.72 -8.72 -7.77
N THR A 416 -0.03 -9.50 -6.97
CA THR A 416 0.53 -10.54 -6.10
C THR A 416 0.16 -11.92 -6.66
N LEU A 417 1.16 -12.66 -7.13
CA LEU A 417 1.00 -14.01 -7.68
C LEU A 417 1.58 -15.01 -6.68
N TYR A 418 0.71 -15.70 -5.94
CA TYR A 418 1.10 -16.69 -4.94
C TYR A 418 0.73 -18.10 -5.40
N LYS A 419 1.73 -18.99 -5.53
CA LYS A 419 1.56 -20.37 -6.04
C LYS A 419 0.91 -20.45 -7.43
N VAL A 420 1.13 -19.42 -8.25
CA VAL A 420 0.66 -19.39 -9.65
C VAL A 420 1.63 -20.16 -10.55
N SER A 421 1.10 -21.03 -11.43
CA SER A 421 1.92 -21.89 -12.30
C SER A 421 3.06 -22.58 -11.57
N ASN A 422 2.76 -23.10 -10.37
CA ASN A 422 3.72 -23.66 -9.43
C ASN A 422 4.24 -25.05 -9.83
N ASN A 423 4.85 -25.14 -11.01
CA ASN A 423 5.44 -26.35 -11.53
C ASN A 423 6.62 -26.00 -12.44
N ALA A 424 7.74 -26.70 -12.30
CA ALA A 424 8.98 -26.41 -13.02
C ALA A 424 8.89 -26.55 -14.54
N SER A 425 7.81 -27.15 -15.06
CA SER A 425 7.54 -27.26 -16.51
C SER A 425 6.58 -26.17 -17.03
N ARG A 426 6.04 -25.31 -16.17
CA ARG A 426 4.96 -24.37 -16.47
C ARG A 426 5.40 -22.92 -16.45
N ARG A 427 4.64 -22.11 -17.20
CA ARG A 427 5.00 -20.75 -17.60
C ARG A 427 3.95 -19.76 -17.14
N LEU A 428 4.38 -18.59 -16.69
CA LEU A 428 3.45 -17.45 -16.57
C LEU A 428 2.99 -16.95 -17.95
N LEU A 429 3.88 -16.99 -18.95
CA LEU A 429 3.68 -16.40 -20.27
C LEU A 429 3.91 -17.44 -21.39
N TYR A 430 2.96 -18.34 -21.61
CA TYR A 430 2.93 -19.21 -22.78
C TYR A 430 2.30 -18.50 -23.99
N VAL A 431 2.91 -17.39 -24.41
CA VAL A 431 2.40 -16.49 -25.44
C VAL A 431 3.14 -16.72 -26.76
N ARG A 432 2.51 -17.46 -27.66
CA ARG A 432 3.06 -17.86 -28.97
C ARG A 432 2.49 -17.08 -30.14
N PHE A 433 1.48 -16.23 -29.93
CA PHE A 433 0.98 -15.35 -30.99
C PHE A 433 2.16 -14.55 -31.59
N LYS A 434 2.36 -14.68 -32.90
CA LYS A 434 3.63 -14.40 -33.57
C LYS A 434 4.24 -13.03 -33.26
N THR A 435 3.42 -11.99 -33.18
CA THR A 435 3.86 -10.66 -32.76
C THR A 435 3.19 -10.35 -31.43
N ASN A 436 3.97 -10.28 -30.36
CA ASN A 436 3.47 -10.01 -29.02
C ASN A 436 4.37 -9.05 -28.26
N THR A 437 3.79 -8.40 -27.26
CA THR A 437 4.51 -7.59 -26.26
C THR A 437 4.14 -8.09 -24.87
N LEU A 438 5.13 -8.21 -24.01
CA LEU A 438 4.99 -8.80 -22.68
C LEU A 438 5.60 -7.85 -21.66
N SER A 439 4.84 -7.45 -20.65
CA SER A 439 5.32 -6.59 -19.56
C SER A 439 4.88 -7.14 -18.21
N VAL A 440 5.82 -7.19 -17.26
CA VAL A 440 5.58 -7.62 -15.88
C VAL A 440 6.27 -6.63 -14.94
N THR A 441 5.53 -5.77 -14.27
CA THR A 441 6.10 -4.66 -13.49
C THR A 441 5.52 -4.58 -12.09
N ASN A 442 6.32 -4.11 -11.13
CA ASN A 442 5.91 -3.88 -9.74
C ASN A 442 5.18 -5.10 -9.12
N THR A 443 5.46 -6.31 -9.59
CA THR A 443 4.69 -7.51 -9.26
C THR A 443 5.46 -8.38 -8.27
N LEU A 444 4.75 -8.88 -7.25
CA LEU A 444 5.25 -9.84 -6.28
C LEU A 444 4.93 -11.25 -6.75
N ILE A 445 5.95 -12.03 -7.12
CA ILE A 445 5.81 -13.44 -7.51
C ILE A 445 6.39 -14.30 -6.39
N ALA A 446 5.53 -15.10 -5.76
CA ALA A 446 5.86 -15.83 -4.55
C ALA A 446 5.46 -17.31 -4.60
N GLU A 447 6.29 -18.16 -3.99
CA GLU A 447 6.00 -19.59 -3.77
C GLU A 447 5.69 -20.35 -5.06
N THR A 448 6.52 -20.17 -6.08
CA THR A 448 6.34 -20.85 -7.37
C THR A 448 7.66 -21.30 -7.99
N ILE A 449 7.71 -22.54 -8.45
CA ILE A 449 8.86 -23.07 -9.20
C ILE A 449 8.70 -22.93 -10.73
N GLY A 450 7.68 -22.20 -11.19
CA GLY A 450 7.51 -21.85 -12.60
C GLY A 450 8.52 -20.82 -13.11
N TYR A 451 8.38 -20.42 -14.37
CA TYR A 451 9.24 -19.43 -15.02
C TYR A 451 8.43 -18.56 -16.00
N TYR A 452 9.02 -17.51 -16.59
CA TYR A 452 8.28 -16.64 -17.51
C TYR A 452 7.83 -17.38 -18.77
N THR A 453 8.78 -17.78 -19.61
CA THR A 453 8.50 -18.47 -20.87
C THR A 453 9.77 -19.14 -21.35
N ASN A 454 9.64 -20.15 -22.21
CA ASN A 454 10.75 -20.73 -22.97
C ASN A 454 10.45 -20.79 -24.48
N GLN A 455 9.40 -20.09 -24.92
CA GLN A 455 9.01 -20.09 -26.33
C GLN A 455 9.85 -19.07 -27.08
N SER A 456 10.40 -19.49 -28.23
CA SER A 456 11.15 -18.61 -29.12
C SER A 456 10.27 -17.51 -29.73
N SER A 457 8.97 -17.77 -29.90
CA SER A 457 7.99 -16.81 -30.41
C SER A 457 7.49 -15.79 -29.38
N SER A 458 7.63 -16.06 -28.07
CA SER A 458 7.37 -15.04 -27.06
C SER A 458 8.35 -13.89 -27.22
N ALA A 459 7.95 -12.65 -26.94
CA ALA A 459 8.89 -11.54 -26.72
C ALA A 459 9.73 -11.79 -25.46
N GLN A 460 10.80 -11.03 -25.26
CA GLN A 460 11.44 -10.94 -23.95
C GLN A 460 10.53 -10.09 -23.06
N PRO A 461 10.08 -10.58 -21.88
CA PRO A 461 9.28 -9.75 -20.98
C PRO A 461 10.04 -8.49 -20.56
N GLU A 462 9.39 -7.34 -20.69
CA GLU A 462 9.84 -6.08 -20.11
C GLU A 462 9.50 -6.07 -18.62
N CYS A 463 10.52 -6.30 -17.80
CA CYS A 463 10.39 -6.34 -16.35
C CYS A 463 10.88 -5.04 -15.70
N SER A 464 10.31 -4.69 -14.54
CA SER A 464 10.82 -3.60 -13.70
C SER A 464 10.27 -3.71 -12.28
N MET A 465 11.12 -3.50 -11.27
CA MET A 465 10.71 -3.39 -9.86
C MET A 465 9.88 -4.59 -9.34
N ASN A 466 10.10 -5.79 -9.89
CA ASN A 466 9.45 -7.00 -9.41
C ASN A 466 10.15 -7.56 -8.16
N ASN A 467 9.44 -8.38 -7.39
CA ASN A 467 10.03 -9.18 -6.32
C ASN A 467 9.77 -10.67 -6.54
N TYR A 468 10.81 -11.49 -6.38
CA TYR A 468 10.74 -12.94 -6.51
C TYR A 468 11.08 -13.61 -5.17
N PHE A 469 10.07 -14.10 -4.46
CA PHE A 469 10.24 -14.78 -3.19
C PHE A 469 9.96 -16.28 -3.33
N ASN A 470 10.95 -17.13 -3.07
CA ASN A 470 10.85 -18.58 -3.36
C ASN A 470 10.37 -18.84 -4.80
N ALA A 471 10.86 -18.01 -5.74
CA ALA A 471 10.49 -18.04 -7.14
C ALA A 471 11.73 -17.98 -8.06
N PRO A 472 12.61 -18.99 -8.01
CA PRO A 472 13.90 -18.93 -8.69
C PRO A 472 13.80 -18.93 -10.21
N GLY A 473 12.75 -19.52 -10.80
CA GLY A 473 12.67 -19.70 -12.26
C GLY A 473 12.52 -18.41 -13.08
N PHE A 474 12.38 -17.26 -12.43
CA PHE A 474 12.24 -15.95 -13.07
C PHE A 474 13.54 -15.15 -13.17
N ILE A 475 14.61 -15.59 -12.49
CA ILE A 475 15.91 -14.92 -12.49
C ILE A 475 16.98 -15.78 -13.17
N THR A 476 18.03 -15.12 -13.66
CA THR A 476 19.10 -15.80 -14.40
C THR A 476 19.75 -16.90 -13.54
N GLY A 477 19.83 -18.11 -14.09
CA GLY A 477 20.38 -19.29 -13.41
C GLY A 477 19.40 -20.03 -12.49
N GLY A 478 18.19 -19.52 -12.27
CA GLY A 478 17.21 -20.16 -11.40
C GLY A 478 16.25 -21.14 -12.09
N SER A 479 16.31 -21.29 -13.42
CA SER A 479 15.65 -22.36 -14.17
C SER A 479 16.66 -23.15 -15.00
N ILE A 480 16.48 -24.47 -15.05
CA ILE A 480 17.26 -25.39 -15.90
C ILE A 480 16.59 -25.63 -17.27
N ILE A 481 15.42 -25.03 -17.52
CA ILE A 481 14.67 -25.22 -18.77
C ILE A 481 15.39 -24.48 -19.90
N SER A 482 15.72 -25.22 -20.96
CA SER A 482 16.34 -24.64 -22.15
C SER A 482 15.44 -23.58 -22.78
N GLY A 483 16.04 -22.44 -23.13
CA GLY A 483 15.34 -21.29 -23.71
C GLY A 483 14.53 -20.46 -22.72
N ALA A 484 14.58 -20.77 -21.42
CA ALA A 484 13.90 -19.97 -20.40
C ALA A 484 14.33 -18.50 -20.46
N LYS A 485 13.36 -17.60 -20.39
CA LYS A 485 13.56 -16.16 -20.30
C LYS A 485 13.43 -15.70 -18.86
N PHE A 486 14.19 -14.68 -18.52
CA PHE A 486 14.37 -14.19 -17.16
C PHE A 486 14.14 -12.69 -17.10
N ASP A 487 13.92 -12.18 -15.89
CA ASP A 487 14.02 -10.76 -15.60
C ASP A 487 15.46 -10.28 -15.83
N ASN A 488 15.64 -9.36 -16.78
CA ASN A 488 16.91 -8.73 -17.12
C ASN A 488 16.92 -7.22 -16.83
N SER A 489 15.97 -6.73 -16.02
CA SER A 489 15.81 -5.31 -15.68
C SER A 489 16.95 -4.74 -14.84
N GLY A 490 17.60 -5.58 -14.03
CA GLY A 490 18.64 -5.19 -13.07
C GLY A 490 18.12 -4.44 -11.83
N ASN A 491 16.80 -4.29 -11.66
CA ASN A 491 16.19 -3.57 -10.52
C ASN A 491 15.13 -4.39 -9.76
N TYR A 492 15.12 -5.71 -9.91
CA TYR A 492 14.26 -6.59 -9.11
C TYR A 492 14.85 -6.88 -7.73
N THR A 493 14.02 -7.37 -6.81
CA THR A 493 14.43 -7.82 -5.47
C THR A 493 14.09 -9.30 -5.22
N LEU A 494 14.73 -9.92 -4.22
CA LEU A 494 14.50 -11.31 -3.78
C LEU A 494 14.09 -11.38 -2.30
N LEU A 495 13.38 -10.35 -1.84
CA LEU A 495 13.07 -10.15 -0.43
C LEU A 495 11.92 -11.04 0.01
N ASP A 496 11.99 -11.49 1.26
CA ASP A 496 10.85 -12.09 1.95
C ASP A 496 9.77 -11.02 2.17
N PRO A 497 8.54 -11.19 1.63
CA PRO A 497 7.45 -10.25 1.83
C PRO A 497 6.97 -10.16 3.27
N GLY A 498 7.22 -11.19 4.08
CA GLY A 498 6.76 -11.29 5.45
C GLY A 498 5.24 -11.27 5.52
N PHE A 499 4.58 -12.09 4.69
CA PHE A 499 3.12 -12.21 4.64
C PHE A 499 2.55 -12.50 6.03
N ALA A 500 1.52 -11.75 6.44
CA ALA A 500 0.87 -11.94 7.73
C ALA A 500 0.29 -13.35 7.92
N ASN A 501 -0.46 -13.86 6.92
CA ASN A 501 -1.01 -15.22 6.95
C ASN A 501 -1.38 -15.75 5.56
N ALA A 502 -0.36 -16.03 4.73
CA ALA A 502 -0.56 -16.50 3.36
C ALA A 502 -1.37 -17.81 3.25
N ALA A 503 -1.35 -18.67 4.27
CA ALA A 503 -2.12 -19.91 4.30
C ALA A 503 -3.65 -19.66 4.29
N ASN A 504 -4.07 -18.53 4.86
CA ASN A 504 -5.47 -18.09 4.88
C ASN A 504 -5.74 -16.95 3.87
N SER A 505 -4.92 -16.83 2.83
CA SER A 505 -5.01 -15.78 1.80
C SER A 505 -4.86 -14.34 2.31
N ASP A 506 -4.22 -14.15 3.46
CA ASP A 506 -3.82 -12.83 3.94
C ASP A 506 -2.37 -12.56 3.53
N PHE A 507 -2.21 -11.76 2.47
CA PHE A 507 -0.91 -11.41 1.91
C PHE A 507 -0.39 -10.06 2.42
N THR A 508 -0.92 -9.53 3.53
CA THR A 508 -0.46 -8.28 4.12
C THR A 508 1.06 -8.29 4.33
N LEU A 509 1.75 -7.28 3.80
CA LEU A 509 3.21 -7.19 3.78
C LEU A 509 3.74 -6.60 5.08
N SER A 510 4.88 -7.11 5.55
CA SER A 510 5.66 -6.49 6.64
C SER A 510 7.05 -6.01 6.18
N ASN A 511 7.48 -6.36 4.97
CA ASN A 511 8.74 -5.89 4.42
C ASN A 511 8.67 -4.44 3.93
N GLN A 512 9.33 -3.53 4.65
CA GLN A 512 9.28 -2.08 4.37
C GLN A 512 9.77 -1.71 2.97
N THR A 513 10.82 -2.35 2.45
CA THR A 513 11.35 -2.04 1.11
C THR A 513 10.33 -2.36 0.02
N LEU A 514 9.58 -3.46 0.14
CA LEU A 514 8.53 -3.81 -0.82
C LEU A 514 7.35 -2.85 -0.74
N ILE A 515 6.99 -2.43 0.47
CA ILE A 515 5.94 -1.43 0.72
C ILE A 515 6.34 -0.09 0.06
N ASP A 516 7.54 0.42 0.34
CA ASP A 516 8.04 1.70 -0.18
C ASP A 516 8.16 1.71 -1.71
N ASN A 517 8.58 0.60 -2.30
CA ASN A 517 8.71 0.44 -3.76
C ASN A 517 7.39 0.09 -4.46
N ASN A 518 6.29 0.06 -3.72
CA ASN A 518 4.97 -0.27 -4.21
C ASN A 518 4.84 -1.66 -4.87
N VAL A 519 5.67 -2.63 -4.51
CA VAL A 519 5.64 -3.97 -5.12
C VAL A 519 4.43 -4.79 -4.64
N GLY A 520 3.81 -5.53 -5.56
CA GLY A 520 2.66 -6.38 -5.29
C GLY A 520 1.32 -5.66 -5.42
N ASP A 521 0.24 -6.41 -5.19
CA ASP A 521 -1.11 -5.85 -5.11
C ASP A 521 -1.19 -4.83 -3.96
N PRO A 522 -1.55 -3.55 -4.25
CA PRO A 522 -1.59 -2.49 -3.24
C PRO A 522 -2.54 -2.75 -2.07
N ARG A 523 -3.52 -3.66 -2.21
CA ARG A 523 -4.45 -4.02 -1.14
C ARG A 523 -3.76 -4.55 0.11
N TRP A 524 -2.58 -5.15 -0.05
CA TRP A 524 -1.86 -5.81 1.03
C TRP A 524 -0.83 -4.93 1.73
N LYS A 525 -0.86 -3.62 1.46
CA LYS A 525 0.03 -2.65 2.12
C LYS A 525 -0.68 -2.09 3.37
N PRO A 526 0.03 -1.98 4.51
CA PRO A 526 -0.55 -1.53 5.78
C PRO A 526 -0.87 -0.03 5.84
#